data_AF-A0A504Z3C8-F1
#
_entry.id   AF-A0A504Z3C8-F1
#
_cell.length_a   1.000
_cell.length_b   1.000
_cell.length_c   1.000
_cell.angle_alpha   90.00
_cell.angle_beta   90.00
_cell.angle_gamma   90.00
#
_symmetry.space_group_name_H-M   'P 1'
#
loop_
_entity.id
_entity.type
_entity.pdbx_description
1 polymer ?
#
loop_
_entity_poly.entity_id
_entity_poly.type
_entity_poly.pdbx_seq_one_letter_code
_entity_poly.pdbx_strand_id
1 'polypeptide(L)'
;MSECIKAHREVHPAVSKYGKLIDKSFTDDLSSLATYFMEREQNRSRSSSKASIQSPFVTEDTPLRSPEQLLHLVIIEHLLRQGHDALATDLVQEFGFSGEDVSLDKFRDLSNLVSSLQKGELELARNWLEENREELGNKAYKLEYTLAKLNFLATMHRRSSDPTAVLHAARQLVPYAEAYPEDFEHLMGSLVFLGRDLRDTPYADLALDCNPEEPMQISSLSENADSWSPVVESDLSPNDPVVRLLNPEGAVAQAAGLFKTSYCRQLNLTDVDPLCTVFNSGCKLLSRQQALQRAISCLSKYSNMDGDTLPIAVELDPVAHKHNIFHCPVIKEVTTSSNGPVRLICGHAISRDAFESLPSSDRSKVKCPYCPMETYKNQSLDLIF
;
A
#
# COMPACT_ATOMS: atom_id res chain seq x y z
N MET A 1 -16.30 -24.38 -10.10
CA MET A 1 -15.04 -24.93 -10.69
C MET A 1 -14.94 -24.73 -12.21
N SER A 2 -16.00 -24.92 -13.02
CA SER A 2 -15.94 -24.80 -14.50
C SER A 2 -15.71 -23.37 -15.02
N GLU A 3 -16.26 -22.32 -14.39
CA GLU A 3 -16.10 -20.93 -14.86
C GLU A 3 -14.73 -20.36 -14.50
N CYS A 4 -14.24 -20.61 -13.29
CA CYS A 4 -12.91 -20.19 -12.84
C CYS A 4 -11.79 -20.79 -13.71
N ILE A 5 -11.93 -22.05 -14.14
CA ILE A 5 -10.99 -22.70 -15.08
C ILE A 5 -11.08 -22.08 -16.47
N LYS A 6 -12.27 -21.68 -16.95
CA LYS A 6 -12.42 -20.99 -18.23
C LYS A 6 -11.80 -19.59 -18.20
N ALA A 7 -12.05 -18.81 -17.15
CA ALA A 7 -11.45 -17.50 -16.93
C ALA A 7 -9.92 -17.60 -16.86
N HIS A 8 -9.37 -18.57 -16.11
CA HIS A 8 -7.93 -18.81 -16.06
C HIS A 8 -7.33 -19.14 -17.45
N ARG A 9 -8.07 -19.87 -18.29
CA ARG A 9 -7.64 -20.23 -19.65
C ARG A 9 -7.57 -19.04 -20.60
N GLU A 10 -8.39 -18.01 -20.39
CA GLU A 10 -8.38 -16.77 -21.17
C GLU A 10 -7.26 -15.82 -20.74
N VAL A 11 -6.90 -15.82 -19.46
CA VAL A 11 -5.84 -14.97 -18.90
C VAL A 11 -4.44 -15.55 -19.16
N HIS A 12 -4.28 -16.88 -19.15
CA HIS A 12 -2.99 -17.54 -19.30
C HIS A 12 -2.19 -17.15 -20.58
N PRO A 13 -2.80 -17.04 -21.78
CA PRO A 13 -2.08 -16.57 -22.97
C PRO A 13 -1.55 -15.14 -22.83
N ALA A 14 -2.32 -14.24 -22.22
CA ALA A 14 -1.92 -12.85 -22.00
C ALA A 14 -0.77 -12.78 -20.99
N VAL A 15 -0.89 -13.48 -19.86
CA VAL A 15 0.17 -13.56 -18.83
C VAL A 15 1.44 -14.19 -19.39
N SER A 16 1.34 -15.27 -20.16
CA SER A 16 2.51 -15.91 -20.77
C SER A 16 3.21 -15.00 -21.79
N LYS A 17 2.45 -14.25 -22.59
CA LYS A 17 3.01 -13.26 -23.52
C LYS A 17 3.68 -12.11 -22.78
N TYR A 18 3.10 -11.69 -21.65
CA TYR A 18 3.66 -10.65 -20.79
C TYR A 18 4.95 -11.12 -20.11
N GLY A 19 4.98 -12.34 -19.55
CA GLY A 19 6.18 -12.95 -18.97
C GLY A 19 7.34 -12.99 -19.96
N LYS A 20 7.11 -13.50 -21.18
CA LYS A 20 8.15 -13.50 -22.24
C LYS A 20 8.67 -12.12 -22.60
N LEU A 21 7.85 -11.07 -22.45
CA LEU A 21 8.27 -9.70 -22.71
C LEU A 21 9.16 -9.17 -21.58
N ILE A 22 8.84 -9.52 -20.33
CA ILE A 22 9.68 -9.24 -19.17
C ILE A 22 11.03 -9.94 -19.33
N ASP A 23 11.04 -11.26 -19.56
CA ASP A 23 12.26 -12.07 -19.71
C ASP A 23 13.20 -11.55 -20.80
N LYS A 24 12.63 -10.94 -21.86
CA LYS A 24 13.41 -10.39 -22.97
C LYS A 24 13.98 -9.00 -22.68
N SER A 25 13.32 -8.23 -21.81
CA SER A 25 13.58 -6.80 -21.63
C SER A 25 14.25 -6.47 -20.30
N PHE A 26 14.23 -7.40 -19.35
CA PHE A 26 14.72 -7.21 -17.98
C PHE A 26 15.63 -8.35 -17.56
N THR A 27 16.52 -8.04 -16.61
CA THR A 27 17.34 -9.01 -15.90
C THR A 27 16.78 -9.21 -14.51
N ASP A 28 16.73 -10.45 -14.04
CA ASP A 28 16.30 -10.76 -12.69
C ASP A 28 17.35 -10.28 -11.68
N ASP A 29 17.05 -9.17 -11.00
CA ASP A 29 17.84 -8.65 -9.89
C ASP A 29 17.00 -8.59 -8.62
N LEU A 30 17.29 -9.49 -7.69
CA LEU A 30 16.64 -9.57 -6.38
C LEU A 30 17.50 -8.97 -5.26
N SER A 31 18.64 -8.34 -5.59
CA SER A 31 19.57 -7.78 -4.60
C SER A 31 18.92 -6.72 -3.71
N SER A 32 17.95 -5.97 -4.25
CA SER A 32 17.20 -4.94 -3.53
C SER A 32 16.24 -5.50 -2.46
N LEU A 33 15.84 -6.78 -2.56
CA LEU A 33 15.03 -7.44 -1.52
C LEU A 33 15.82 -7.62 -0.23
N ALA A 34 17.12 -7.91 -0.33
CA ALA A 34 17.98 -8.00 0.85
C ALA A 34 18.00 -6.66 1.60
N THR A 35 18.04 -5.54 0.90
CA THR A 35 17.97 -4.20 1.49
C THR A 35 16.64 -3.94 2.21
N TYR A 36 15.50 -4.37 1.64
CA TYR A 36 14.20 -4.27 2.31
C TYR A 36 14.18 -4.97 3.68
N PHE A 37 14.79 -6.15 3.75
CA PHE A 37 14.91 -6.89 5.02
C PHE A 37 16.02 -6.34 5.94
N MET A 38 17.11 -5.77 5.41
CA MET A 38 18.20 -5.16 6.22
C MET A 38 17.86 -3.77 6.79
N GLU A 39 17.15 -2.91 6.06
CA GLU A 39 16.66 -1.61 6.59
C GLU A 39 15.69 -1.82 7.76
N ARG A 40 14.97 -2.95 7.75
CA ARG A 40 14.12 -3.42 8.85
C ARG A 40 14.94 -3.73 10.12
N GLU A 41 16.18 -4.19 9.98
CA GLU A 41 17.11 -4.41 11.10
C GLU A 41 17.67 -3.10 11.66
N GLN A 42 17.88 -2.05 10.85
CA GLN A 42 18.45 -0.79 11.36
C GLN A 42 17.44 0.03 12.18
N ASN A 43 16.15 -0.03 11.83
CA ASN A 43 15.08 0.56 12.66
C ASN A 43 14.92 -0.14 14.02
N ARG A 44 15.44 -1.37 14.19
CA ARG A 44 15.56 -2.12 15.45
C ARG A 44 16.46 -1.42 16.48
N SER A 45 17.52 -0.76 16.00
CA SER A 45 18.58 -0.18 16.84
C SER A 45 18.21 1.18 17.43
N ARG A 46 17.24 1.90 16.84
CA ARG A 46 16.83 3.24 17.27
C ARG A 46 15.64 3.25 18.23
N SER A 47 14.86 2.16 18.36
CA SER A 47 13.68 2.08 19.23
C SER A 47 13.90 1.34 20.56
N SER A 48 15.12 0.87 20.86
CA SER A 48 15.38 0.13 22.10
C SER A 48 15.42 1.04 23.34
N SER A 49 14.28 1.22 23.99
CA SER A 49 14.19 1.28 25.46
C SER A 49 12.84 0.76 25.97
N LYS A 50 12.42 -0.45 25.55
CA LYS A 50 11.69 -1.46 26.35
C LYS A 50 11.00 -2.49 25.43
N ALA A 51 11.08 -3.74 25.86
CA ALA A 51 10.45 -4.95 25.30
C ALA A 51 11.04 -5.48 23.98
N SER A 52 11.67 -6.65 24.11
CA SER A 52 12.05 -7.58 23.05
C SER A 52 10.82 -7.96 22.21
N ILE A 53 10.67 -7.36 21.04
CA ILE A 53 9.68 -7.79 20.04
C ILE A 53 10.47 -8.15 18.77
N GLN A 54 10.66 -9.45 18.55
CA GLN A 54 11.32 -10.00 17.38
C GLN A 54 10.44 -9.77 16.14
N SER A 55 11.06 -9.31 15.05
CA SER A 55 10.43 -9.37 13.73
C SER A 55 10.26 -10.85 13.37
N PRO A 56 9.05 -11.31 12.98
CA PRO A 56 8.82 -12.70 12.60
C PRO A 56 9.86 -13.26 11.63
N PHE A 57 10.23 -12.45 10.64
CA PHE A 57 10.90 -12.94 9.43
C PHE A 57 12.42 -13.08 9.53
N VAL A 58 13.04 -12.71 10.66
CA VAL A 58 14.51 -12.78 10.84
C VAL A 58 14.89 -13.07 12.30
N THR A 59 15.38 -14.29 12.57
CA THR A 59 16.11 -14.63 13.80
C THR A 59 17.61 -14.40 13.61
N GLU A 60 18.30 -13.94 14.67
CA GLU A 60 19.72 -13.54 14.67
C GLU A 60 20.71 -14.64 14.22
N ASP A 61 20.27 -15.90 14.13
CA ASP A 61 21.11 -17.06 13.80
C ASP A 61 20.84 -17.67 12.40
N THR A 62 20.05 -17.02 11.54
CA THR A 62 19.74 -17.61 10.21
C THR A 62 20.78 -17.21 9.17
N PRO A 63 21.39 -18.16 8.41
CA PRO A 63 22.27 -17.83 7.30
C PRO A 63 21.53 -16.95 6.30
N LEU A 64 22.26 -16.04 5.64
CA LEU A 64 21.79 -15.15 4.57
C LEU A 64 20.80 -15.91 3.66
N ARG A 65 19.49 -15.72 3.86
CA ARG A 65 18.44 -16.42 3.11
C ARG A 65 18.63 -16.11 1.62
N SER A 66 18.36 -17.07 0.74
CA SER A 66 18.48 -16.82 -0.70
C SER A 66 17.48 -15.72 -1.12
N PRO A 67 17.77 -14.94 -2.17
CA PRO A 67 16.83 -13.93 -2.65
C PRO A 67 15.45 -14.51 -3.00
N GLU A 68 15.40 -15.76 -3.47
CA GLU A 68 14.16 -16.50 -3.73
C GLU A 68 13.37 -16.78 -2.44
N GLN A 69 14.05 -17.17 -1.36
CA GLN A 69 13.40 -17.36 -0.06
C GLN A 69 12.83 -16.05 0.49
N LEU A 70 13.55 -14.93 0.30
CA LEU A 70 13.05 -13.61 0.69
C LEU A 70 11.80 -13.23 -0.10
N LEU A 71 11.75 -13.54 -1.40
CA LEU A 71 10.56 -13.33 -2.23
C LEU A 71 9.36 -14.16 -1.73
N HIS A 72 9.57 -15.44 -1.39
CA HIS A 72 8.50 -16.27 -0.82
C HIS A 72 7.92 -15.67 0.46
N LEU A 73 8.76 -15.12 1.34
CA LEU A 73 8.29 -14.45 2.57
C LEU A 73 7.47 -13.19 2.26
N VAL A 74 7.88 -12.38 1.28
CA VAL A 74 7.12 -11.20 0.85
C VAL A 74 5.74 -11.61 0.30
N ILE A 75 5.67 -12.71 -0.45
CA ILE A 75 4.39 -13.24 -0.95
C ILE A 75 3.50 -13.72 0.21
N ILE A 76 4.06 -14.46 1.17
CA ILE A 76 3.33 -14.92 2.34
C ILE A 76 2.84 -13.72 3.17
N GLU A 77 3.69 -12.71 3.41
CA GLU A 77 3.32 -11.48 4.09
C GLU A 77 2.16 -10.77 3.38
N HIS A 78 2.21 -10.67 2.05
CA HIS A 78 1.14 -10.10 1.25
C HIS A 78 -0.18 -10.86 1.47
N LEU A 79 -0.17 -12.19 1.36
CA LEU A 79 -1.38 -13.00 1.53
C LEU A 79 -1.99 -12.83 2.92
N LEU A 80 -1.16 -12.78 3.96
CA LEU A 80 -1.61 -12.52 5.34
C LEU A 80 -2.20 -11.12 5.50
N ARG A 81 -1.60 -10.12 4.85
CA ARG A 81 -2.15 -8.75 4.82
C ARG A 81 -3.50 -8.65 4.11
N GLN A 82 -3.78 -9.55 3.18
CA GLN A 82 -5.08 -9.66 2.51
C GLN A 82 -6.08 -10.56 3.26
N GLY A 83 -5.66 -11.23 4.34
CA GLY A 83 -6.50 -12.14 5.12
C GLY A 83 -6.65 -13.54 4.49
N HIS A 84 -5.77 -13.93 3.56
CA HIS A 84 -5.75 -15.26 2.95
C HIS A 84 -4.96 -16.25 3.80
N ASP A 85 -5.38 -16.45 5.05
CA ASP A 85 -4.63 -17.22 6.06
C ASP A 85 -4.44 -18.70 5.69
N ALA A 86 -5.45 -19.32 5.06
CA ALA A 86 -5.38 -20.72 4.63
C ALA A 86 -4.27 -20.93 3.59
N LEU A 87 -4.26 -20.10 2.54
CA LEU A 87 -3.25 -20.16 1.48
C LEU A 87 -1.85 -19.81 2.01
N ALA A 88 -1.76 -18.82 2.90
CA ALA A 88 -0.49 -18.47 3.53
C ALA A 88 0.07 -19.64 4.37
N THR A 89 -0.79 -20.36 5.11
CA THR A 89 -0.40 -21.52 5.90
C THR A 89 0.10 -22.67 5.02
N ASP A 90 -0.60 -22.95 3.92
CA ASP A 90 -0.21 -23.97 2.96
C ASP A 90 1.17 -23.65 2.33
N LEU A 91 1.40 -22.39 1.94
CA LEU A 91 2.68 -21.96 1.36
C LEU A 91 3.82 -21.96 2.39
N VAL A 92 3.56 -21.62 3.65
CA VAL A 92 4.55 -21.72 4.73
C VAL A 92 5.03 -23.16 4.88
N GLN A 93 4.10 -24.13 4.85
CA GLN A 93 4.42 -25.55 4.92
C GLN A 93 5.18 -26.03 3.67
N GLU A 94 4.75 -25.61 2.48
CA GLU A 94 5.36 -26.02 1.21
C GLU A 94 6.80 -25.49 1.06
N PHE A 95 7.05 -24.23 1.44
CA PHE A 95 8.37 -23.63 1.38
C PHE A 95 9.27 -23.98 2.57
N GLY A 96 8.75 -24.72 3.57
CA GLY A 96 9.51 -25.18 4.73
C GLY A 96 9.84 -24.08 5.75
N PHE A 97 9.02 -23.04 5.84
CA PHE A 97 9.13 -22.02 6.88
C PHE A 97 8.38 -22.46 8.15
N SER A 98 8.77 -21.93 9.31
CA SER A 98 8.00 -22.12 10.55
C SER A 98 6.90 -21.06 10.69
N GLY A 99 5.84 -21.37 11.42
CA GLY A 99 4.77 -20.39 11.70
C GLY A 99 5.27 -19.20 12.55
N GLU A 100 6.33 -19.41 13.32
CA GLU A 100 7.01 -18.37 14.10
C GLU A 100 7.82 -17.42 13.20
N ASP A 101 8.43 -17.93 12.12
CA ASP A 101 9.13 -17.13 11.09
C ASP A 101 8.23 -16.09 10.41
N VAL A 102 6.91 -16.22 10.54
CA VAL A 102 5.94 -15.40 9.82
C VAL A 102 4.97 -14.69 10.79
N SER A 103 5.02 -15.02 12.09
CA SER A 103 4.07 -14.56 13.11
C SER A 103 2.62 -14.76 12.65
N LEU A 104 2.34 -15.96 12.13
CA LEU A 104 1.00 -16.33 11.65
C LEU A 104 -0.07 -16.06 12.71
N ASP A 105 0.25 -16.25 13.99
CA ASP A 105 -0.69 -16.01 15.09
C ASP A 105 -1.19 -14.57 15.13
N LYS A 106 -0.31 -13.58 14.96
CA LYS A 106 -0.69 -12.15 15.01
C LYS A 106 -1.54 -11.74 13.81
N PHE A 107 -1.28 -12.30 12.63
CA PHE A 107 -2.12 -12.07 11.46
C PHE A 107 -3.47 -12.77 11.57
N ARG A 108 -3.51 -13.99 12.11
CA ARG A 108 -4.75 -14.70 12.41
C ARG A 108 -5.61 -13.92 13.42
N ASP A 109 -4.99 -13.31 14.43
CA ASP A 109 -5.70 -12.45 15.38
C ASP A 109 -6.31 -11.22 14.69
N LEU A 110 -5.58 -10.58 13.77
CA LEU A 110 -6.10 -9.51 12.93
C LEU A 110 -7.27 -9.99 12.04
N SER A 111 -7.12 -11.11 11.34
CA SER A 111 -8.17 -11.68 10.50
C SER A 111 -9.43 -12.04 11.30
N ASN A 112 -9.26 -12.61 12.50
CA ASN A 112 -10.35 -12.90 13.41
C ASN A 112 -11.07 -11.62 13.85
N LEU A 113 -10.32 -10.56 14.16
CA LEU A 113 -10.86 -9.27 14.57
C LEU A 113 -11.67 -8.63 13.42
N VAL A 114 -11.13 -8.59 12.21
CA VAL A 114 -11.82 -8.06 11.02
C VAL A 114 -13.07 -8.89 10.68
N SER A 115 -12.96 -10.22 10.74
CA SER A 115 -14.10 -11.12 10.49
C SER A 115 -15.22 -10.93 11.52
N SER A 116 -14.88 -10.68 12.77
CA SER A 116 -15.86 -10.44 13.84
C SER A 116 -16.60 -9.11 13.62
N LEU A 117 -15.90 -8.08 13.14
CA LEU A 117 -16.50 -6.80 12.77
C LEU A 117 -17.47 -6.93 11.59
N GLN A 118 -17.11 -7.70 10.56
CA GLN A 118 -18.02 -8.01 9.44
C GLN A 118 -19.27 -8.74 9.92
N LYS A 119 -19.12 -9.63 10.92
CA LYS A 119 -20.23 -10.29 11.61
C LYS A 119 -20.91 -9.38 12.64
N GLY A 120 -20.61 -8.08 12.72
CA GLY A 120 -21.22 -7.14 13.68
C GLY A 120 -21.01 -7.52 15.15
N GLU A 121 -20.00 -8.33 15.46
CA GLU A 121 -19.56 -8.69 16.80
C GLU A 121 -18.43 -7.73 17.22
N LEU A 122 -18.78 -6.71 18.00
CA LEU A 122 -17.89 -5.60 18.29
C LEU A 122 -17.04 -5.79 19.55
N GLU A 123 -17.32 -6.82 20.35
CA GLU A 123 -16.69 -7.03 21.66
C GLU A 123 -15.18 -7.26 21.56
N LEU A 124 -14.75 -8.07 20.59
CA LEU A 124 -13.31 -8.30 20.35
C LEU A 124 -12.58 -7.01 19.96
N ALA A 125 -13.23 -6.16 19.16
CA ALA A 125 -12.65 -4.88 18.78
C ALA A 125 -12.63 -3.85 19.92
N ARG A 126 -13.62 -3.88 20.83
CA ARG A 126 -13.62 -3.05 22.05
C ARG A 126 -12.50 -3.46 23.01
N ASN A 127 -12.37 -4.76 23.28
CA ASN A 127 -11.30 -5.27 24.15
C ASN A 127 -9.92 -4.91 23.59
N TRP A 128 -9.71 -5.12 22.29
CA TRP A 128 -8.46 -4.73 21.64
C TRP A 128 -8.19 -3.23 21.74
N LEU A 129 -9.22 -2.37 21.59
CA LEU A 129 -9.08 -0.93 21.73
C LEU A 129 -8.66 -0.53 23.16
N GLU A 130 -9.22 -1.17 24.19
CA GLU A 130 -8.83 -0.91 25.59
C GLU A 130 -7.36 -1.25 25.84
N GLU A 131 -6.89 -2.37 25.29
CA GLU A 131 -5.50 -2.82 25.42
C GLU A 131 -4.50 -1.94 24.64
N ASN A 132 -4.91 -1.38 23.50
CA ASN A 132 -4.01 -0.63 22.60
C ASN A 132 -4.24 0.88 22.63
N ARG A 133 -5.02 1.38 23.60
CA ARG A 133 -5.45 2.78 23.68
C ARG A 133 -4.30 3.78 23.74
N GLU A 134 -3.28 3.47 24.55
CA GLU A 134 -2.11 4.33 24.73
C GLU A 134 -1.26 4.43 23.45
N GLU A 135 -1.17 3.35 22.68
CA GLU A 135 -0.39 3.28 21.44
C GLU A 135 -1.07 4.05 20.28
N LEU A 136 -2.40 4.06 20.27
CA LEU A 136 -3.21 4.69 19.22
C LEU A 136 -3.32 6.21 19.37
N GLY A 137 -3.26 6.75 20.60
CA GLY A 137 -3.40 8.17 20.87
C GLY A 137 -4.67 8.76 20.22
N ASN A 138 -4.51 9.79 19.37
CA ASN A 138 -5.63 10.42 18.67
C ASN A 138 -6.41 9.47 17.73
N LYS A 139 -5.79 8.38 17.26
CA LYS A 139 -6.48 7.37 16.44
C LYS A 139 -7.45 6.53 17.27
N ALA A 140 -7.28 6.46 18.59
CA ALA A 140 -8.19 5.75 19.49
C ALA A 140 -9.57 6.39 19.48
N TYR A 141 -9.63 7.73 19.54
CA TYR A 141 -10.90 8.47 19.49
C TYR A 141 -11.65 8.25 18.17
N LYS A 142 -10.92 8.22 17.04
CA LYS A 142 -11.51 7.89 15.74
C LYS A 142 -12.05 6.45 15.72
N LEU A 143 -11.31 5.49 16.27
CA LEU A 143 -11.73 4.09 16.32
C LEU A 143 -12.93 3.87 17.25
N GLU A 144 -12.96 4.53 18.41
CA GLU A 144 -14.10 4.56 19.33
C GLU A 144 -15.38 5.01 18.61
N TYR A 145 -15.29 6.11 17.86
CA TYR A 145 -16.40 6.60 17.04
C TYR A 145 -16.81 5.58 15.96
N THR A 146 -15.85 5.02 15.22
CA THR A 146 -16.15 4.02 14.18
C THR A 146 -16.84 2.78 14.75
N LEU A 147 -16.43 2.30 15.93
CA LEU A 147 -17.08 1.17 16.61
C LEU A 147 -18.49 1.53 17.10
N ALA A 148 -18.70 2.74 17.61
CA ALA A 148 -20.04 3.22 17.97
C ALA A 148 -20.96 3.32 16.74
N LYS A 149 -20.43 3.81 15.61
CA LYS A 149 -21.13 3.88 14.31
C LYS A 149 -21.53 2.48 13.83
N LEU A 150 -20.60 1.53 13.87
CA LEU A 150 -20.88 0.12 13.54
C LEU A 150 -21.92 -0.50 14.47
N ASN A 151 -21.90 -0.18 15.77
CA ASN A 151 -22.88 -0.68 16.73
C ASN A 151 -24.30 -0.20 16.39
N PHE A 152 -24.42 1.08 16.05
CA PHE A 152 -25.67 1.67 15.61
C PHE A 152 -26.19 1.01 14.32
N LEU A 153 -25.36 0.92 13.28
CA LEU A 153 -25.75 0.32 12.00
C LEU A 153 -26.08 -1.18 12.12
N ALA A 154 -25.31 -1.93 12.91
CA ALA A 154 -25.59 -3.34 13.16
C ALA A 154 -26.89 -3.53 13.95
N THR A 155 -27.20 -2.63 14.89
CA THR A 155 -28.46 -2.67 15.65
C THR A 155 -29.65 -2.29 14.76
N MET A 156 -29.51 -1.30 13.88
CA MET A 156 -30.51 -0.93 12.88
C MET A 156 -30.85 -2.10 11.95
N HIS A 157 -29.83 -2.86 11.51
CA HIS A 157 -30.03 -4.01 10.63
C HIS A 157 -30.62 -5.23 11.36
N ARG A 158 -30.14 -5.56 12.56
CA ARG A 158 -30.52 -6.79 13.29
C ARG A 158 -31.77 -6.67 14.15
N ARG A 159 -32.02 -5.48 14.70
CA ARG A 159 -33.07 -5.20 15.70
C ARG A 159 -33.97 -4.07 15.23
N SER A 160 -34.30 -4.04 13.95
CA SER A 160 -35.18 -3.02 13.36
C SER A 160 -36.58 -2.97 14.00
N SER A 161 -37.00 -4.04 14.68
CA SER A 161 -38.26 -4.14 15.43
C SER A 161 -38.18 -3.66 16.88
N ASP A 162 -36.99 -3.40 17.43
CA ASP A 162 -36.81 -2.85 18.79
C ASP A 162 -36.24 -1.42 18.72
N PRO A 163 -37.11 -0.39 18.69
CA PRO A 163 -36.66 1.01 18.63
C PRO A 163 -35.87 1.43 19.87
N THR A 164 -36.06 0.77 21.02
CA THR A 164 -35.36 1.13 22.27
C THR A 164 -33.88 0.80 22.18
N ALA A 165 -33.53 -0.36 21.65
CA ALA A 165 -32.14 -0.75 21.42
C ALA A 165 -31.43 0.17 20.42
N VAL A 166 -32.12 0.56 19.34
CA VAL A 166 -31.56 1.47 18.32
C VAL A 166 -31.33 2.86 18.89
N LEU A 167 -32.28 3.40 19.67
CA LEU A 167 -32.12 4.70 20.33
C LEU A 167 -31.01 4.67 21.39
N HIS A 168 -30.83 3.54 22.10
CA HIS A 168 -29.71 3.38 23.01
C HIS A 168 -28.37 3.41 22.27
N ALA A 169 -28.25 2.72 21.13
CA ALA A 169 -27.05 2.78 20.29
C ALA A 169 -26.81 4.20 19.73
N ALA A 170 -27.86 4.90 19.30
CA ALA A 170 -27.76 6.29 18.84
C ALA A 170 -27.26 7.24 19.94
N ARG A 171 -27.66 7.04 21.21
CA ARG A 171 -27.16 7.83 22.34
C ARG A 171 -25.66 7.71 22.54
N GLN A 172 -25.06 6.57 22.19
CA GLN A 172 -23.61 6.37 22.30
C GLN A 172 -22.82 7.24 21.30
N LEU A 173 -23.46 7.73 20.23
CA LEU A 173 -22.83 8.60 19.23
C LEU A 173 -22.83 10.08 19.64
N VAL A 174 -23.69 10.48 20.59
CA VAL A 174 -23.85 11.88 21.01
C VAL A 174 -22.54 12.56 21.45
N PRO A 175 -21.64 11.92 22.24
CA PRO A 175 -20.37 12.53 22.62
C PRO A 175 -19.44 12.88 21.45
N TYR A 176 -19.69 12.32 20.27
CA TYR A 176 -18.88 12.51 19.06
C TYR A 176 -19.52 13.50 18.08
N ALA A 177 -20.70 14.03 18.37
CA ALA A 177 -21.44 14.92 17.48
C ALA A 177 -20.70 16.25 17.20
N GLU A 178 -19.95 16.77 18.17
CA GLU A 178 -19.14 17.99 17.96
C GLU A 178 -17.93 17.74 17.05
N ALA A 179 -17.37 16.52 17.09
CA ALA A 179 -16.20 16.16 16.30
C ALA A 179 -16.56 15.74 14.86
N TYR A 180 -17.73 15.12 14.66
CA TYR A 180 -18.20 14.60 13.38
C TYR A 180 -19.67 15.01 13.11
N PRO A 181 -19.97 16.31 12.91
CA PRO A 181 -21.35 16.79 12.82
C PRO A 181 -22.08 16.28 11.57
N GLU A 182 -21.43 16.33 10.40
CA GLU A 182 -22.05 15.91 9.12
C GLU A 182 -22.39 14.42 9.13
N ASP A 183 -21.46 13.56 9.57
CA ASP A 183 -21.67 12.12 9.66
C ASP A 183 -22.71 11.77 10.75
N PHE A 184 -22.72 12.51 11.85
CA PHE A 184 -23.74 12.35 12.91
C PHE A 184 -25.14 12.71 12.42
N GLU A 185 -25.32 13.84 11.75
CA GLU A 185 -26.61 14.25 11.18
C GLU A 185 -27.11 13.24 10.14
N HIS A 186 -26.22 12.75 9.29
CA HIS A 186 -26.53 11.72 8.29
C HIS A 186 -26.96 10.40 8.97
N LEU A 187 -26.23 9.95 9.99
CA LEU A 187 -26.59 8.77 10.78
C LEU A 187 -27.93 8.94 11.50
N MET A 188 -28.20 10.09 12.11
CA MET A 188 -29.47 10.33 12.81
C MET A 188 -30.65 10.46 11.84
N GLY A 189 -30.44 11.02 10.64
CA GLY A 189 -31.44 11.08 9.58
C GLY A 189 -31.91 9.71 9.10
N SER A 190 -31.02 8.71 9.11
CA SER A 190 -31.36 7.33 8.76
C SER A 190 -32.43 6.70 9.66
N LEU A 191 -32.63 7.21 10.89
CA LEU A 191 -33.66 6.72 11.82
C LEU A 191 -35.09 6.84 11.28
N VAL A 192 -35.35 7.75 10.32
CA VAL A 192 -36.66 7.87 9.65
C VAL A 192 -37.02 6.58 8.90
N PHE A 193 -36.01 5.82 8.48
CA PHE A 193 -36.16 4.57 7.74
C PHE A 193 -36.05 3.32 8.63
N LEU A 194 -36.15 3.47 9.96
CA LEU A 194 -36.15 2.35 10.89
C LEU A 194 -37.21 1.30 10.50
N GLY A 195 -36.79 0.05 10.37
CA GLY A 195 -37.67 -1.05 9.90
C GLY A 195 -37.61 -1.31 8.38
N ARG A 196 -36.87 -0.50 7.62
CA ARG A 196 -36.61 -0.72 6.18
C ARG A 196 -35.14 -0.97 5.93
N ASP A 197 -34.85 -1.67 4.83
CA ASP A 197 -33.49 -1.81 4.34
C ASP A 197 -32.99 -0.45 3.82
N LEU A 198 -31.80 -0.02 4.24
CA LEU A 198 -31.22 1.26 3.85
C LEU A 198 -30.80 1.28 2.37
N ARG A 199 -30.60 0.11 1.74
CA ARG A 199 -30.15 -0.02 0.34
C ARG A 199 -31.08 0.65 -0.68
N ASP A 200 -32.36 0.76 -0.35
CA ASP A 200 -33.42 1.36 -1.16
C ASP A 200 -33.73 2.81 -0.75
N THR A 201 -32.89 3.41 0.10
CA THR A 201 -33.12 4.74 0.68
C THR A 201 -32.01 5.72 0.28
N PRO A 202 -32.18 7.04 0.52
CA PRO A 202 -31.11 8.02 0.36
C PRO A 202 -29.87 7.76 1.24
N TYR A 203 -29.96 6.81 2.17
CA TYR A 203 -28.90 6.39 3.10
C TYR A 203 -28.27 5.05 2.71
N ALA A 204 -28.28 4.70 1.41
CA ALA A 204 -27.74 3.43 0.92
C ALA A 204 -26.25 3.27 1.18
N ASP A 205 -25.51 4.37 1.32
CA ASP A 205 -24.11 4.42 1.72
C ASP A 205 -23.86 3.92 3.15
N LEU A 206 -24.87 3.98 4.02
CA LEU A 206 -24.83 3.46 5.39
C LEU A 206 -25.22 1.99 5.49
N ALA A 207 -25.63 1.34 4.39
CA ALA A 207 -25.98 -0.06 4.40
C ALA A 207 -24.75 -0.92 4.72
N LEU A 208 -24.90 -1.84 5.68
CA LEU A 208 -23.86 -2.85 5.94
C LEU A 208 -23.99 -3.95 4.90
N ASP A 209 -23.09 -3.96 3.91
CA ASP A 209 -22.94 -5.08 2.99
C ASP A 209 -22.28 -6.26 3.72
N CYS A 210 -23.08 -7.02 4.46
CA CYS A 210 -22.67 -8.29 5.03
C CYS A 210 -22.72 -9.37 3.93
N ASN A 211 -21.82 -9.33 2.94
CA ASN A 211 -21.63 -10.46 2.02
C ASN A 211 -20.49 -11.36 2.54
N PRO A 212 -20.77 -12.61 2.97
CA PRO A 212 -19.78 -13.49 3.59
C PRO A 212 -18.91 -14.31 2.61
N GLU A 213 -18.96 -14.09 1.28
CA GLU A 213 -18.30 -14.98 0.32
C GLU A 213 -17.12 -14.39 -0.48
N GLU A 214 -16.78 -13.11 -0.33
CA GLU A 214 -15.57 -12.59 -0.99
C GLU A 214 -14.55 -12.08 0.04
N PRO A 215 -13.37 -12.74 0.14
CA PRO A 215 -12.29 -12.23 0.95
C PRO A 215 -11.92 -10.83 0.46
N MET A 216 -11.73 -9.93 1.43
CA MET A 216 -11.38 -8.53 1.31
C MET A 216 -10.43 -8.23 0.12
N GLN A 217 -10.97 -7.86 -1.04
CA GLN A 217 -10.19 -7.21 -2.09
C GLN A 217 -10.13 -5.72 -1.76
N ILE A 218 -9.08 -5.30 -1.06
CA ILE A 218 -8.74 -3.87 -0.98
C ILE A 218 -7.64 -3.63 -2.02
N SER A 219 -7.97 -2.79 -3.01
CA SER A 219 -7.14 -2.35 -4.15
C SER A 219 -7.15 -3.25 -5.39
N SER A 220 -8.32 -3.51 -5.97
CA SER A 220 -8.39 -3.77 -7.42
C SER A 220 -8.33 -2.42 -8.15
N LEU A 221 -7.16 -2.09 -8.69
CA LEU A 221 -7.04 -1.04 -9.70
C LEU A 221 -7.99 -1.35 -10.85
N SER A 222 -8.98 -0.48 -11.04
CA SER A 222 -9.61 -0.12 -12.32
C SER A 222 -9.28 -1.04 -13.50
N GLU A 223 -10.08 -2.08 -13.70
CA GLU A 223 -10.23 -2.73 -15.00
C GLU A 223 -11.18 -1.89 -15.84
N ASN A 224 -10.64 -0.93 -16.58
CA ASN A 224 -11.25 -0.41 -17.81
C ASN A 224 -10.15 0.20 -18.68
N ALA A 225 -9.27 -0.68 -19.16
CA ALA A 225 -8.36 -0.38 -20.25
C ALA A 225 -9.01 -0.78 -21.57
N ASP A 226 -9.99 0.00 -22.02
CA ASP A 226 -10.29 0.12 -23.44
C ASP A 226 -11.02 1.44 -23.70
N SER A 227 -10.40 2.29 -24.52
CA SER A 227 -10.81 3.65 -24.94
C SER A 227 -10.41 4.81 -24.02
N TRP A 228 -9.24 5.40 -24.32
CA TRP A 228 -8.86 6.72 -23.83
C TRP A 228 -9.79 7.79 -24.42
N SER A 229 -10.60 8.41 -23.57
CA SER A 229 -11.21 9.73 -23.79
C SER A 229 -11.27 10.45 -22.44
N PRO A 230 -11.06 11.78 -22.37
CA PRO A 230 -11.07 12.50 -21.11
C PRO A 230 -12.51 12.59 -20.60
N VAL A 231 -12.83 11.83 -19.55
CA VAL A 231 -14.15 11.88 -18.91
C VAL A 231 -14.18 13.08 -17.98
N VAL A 232 -15.04 14.03 -18.35
CA VAL A 232 -15.47 15.15 -17.52
C VAL A 232 -16.31 14.58 -16.36
N GLU A 233 -16.04 15.02 -15.14
CA GLU A 233 -16.59 14.54 -13.84
C GLU A 233 -18.12 14.62 -13.65
N SER A 234 -18.95 14.71 -14.70
CA SER A 234 -20.36 15.12 -14.54
C SER A 234 -21.44 14.05 -14.64
N ASP A 235 -21.19 12.79 -15.02
CA ASP A 235 -22.30 11.88 -15.38
C ASP A 235 -22.14 10.41 -14.94
N LEU A 236 -22.06 10.14 -13.63
CA LEU A 236 -22.34 8.80 -13.09
C LEU A 236 -23.37 8.85 -11.96
N SER A 237 -24.38 7.98 -12.04
CA SER A 237 -25.49 7.88 -11.09
C SER A 237 -25.01 7.30 -9.75
N PRO A 238 -25.46 7.85 -8.59
CA PRO A 238 -25.07 7.36 -7.25
C PRO A 238 -25.43 5.91 -6.92
N ASN A 239 -26.17 5.20 -7.79
CA ASN A 239 -26.71 3.87 -7.55
C ASN A 239 -26.02 2.73 -8.33
N ASP A 240 -24.87 2.97 -8.94
CA ASP A 240 -24.15 1.94 -9.70
C ASP A 240 -23.50 0.91 -8.74
N PRO A 241 -23.75 -0.40 -8.90
CA PRO A 241 -23.22 -1.46 -8.01
C PRO A 241 -21.68 -1.50 -7.95
N VAL A 242 -20.98 -1.02 -8.99
CA VAL A 242 -19.50 -0.92 -9.01
C VAL A 242 -19.00 0.16 -8.05
N VAL A 243 -19.75 1.26 -7.88
CA VAL A 243 -19.45 2.33 -6.91
C VAL A 243 -19.70 1.86 -5.46
N ARG A 244 -20.66 0.94 -5.26
CA ARG A 244 -20.96 0.36 -3.93
C ARG A 244 -19.92 -0.67 -3.48
N LEU A 245 -19.43 -1.53 -4.38
CA LEU A 245 -18.37 -2.51 -4.07
C LEU A 245 -17.01 -1.86 -3.76
N LEU A 246 -16.81 -0.63 -4.26
CA LEU A 246 -15.57 0.10 -4.12
C LEU A 246 -15.49 0.98 -2.87
N ASN A 247 -16.51 1.05 -2.01
CA ASN A 247 -16.56 2.06 -0.95
C ASN A 247 -15.47 1.86 0.12
N PRO A 248 -14.30 2.54 0.04
CA PRO A 248 -13.23 2.42 1.03
C PRO A 248 -13.60 3.18 2.33
N GLU A 249 -14.75 3.86 2.32
CA GLU A 249 -15.27 4.71 3.39
C GLU A 249 -16.25 3.96 4.31
N GLY A 250 -16.56 2.70 4.02
CA GLY A 250 -17.36 1.86 4.90
C GLY A 250 -16.75 1.77 6.31
N ALA A 251 -17.58 1.89 7.35
CA ALA A 251 -17.09 1.92 8.74
C ALA A 251 -16.30 0.64 9.11
N VAL A 252 -16.61 -0.50 8.50
CA VAL A 252 -15.84 -1.75 8.66
C VAL A 252 -14.45 -1.63 8.07
N ALA A 253 -14.32 -1.10 6.84
CA ALA A 253 -13.03 -0.91 6.16
C ALA A 253 -12.14 0.10 6.90
N GLN A 254 -12.72 1.18 7.42
CA GLN A 254 -12.00 2.16 8.24
C GLN A 254 -11.45 1.53 9.52
N ALA A 255 -12.26 0.74 10.22
CA ALA A 255 -11.83 0.03 11.42
C ALA A 255 -10.73 -0.99 11.07
N ALA A 256 -10.95 -1.83 10.06
CA ALA A 256 -9.98 -2.81 9.55
C ALA A 256 -8.62 -2.17 9.20
N GLY A 257 -8.62 -1.01 8.53
CA GLY A 257 -7.41 -0.27 8.20
C GLY A 257 -6.65 0.22 9.44
N LEU A 258 -7.35 0.66 10.49
CA LEU A 258 -6.74 1.05 11.76
C LEU A 258 -6.11 -0.13 12.49
N PHE A 259 -6.80 -1.29 12.56
CA PHE A 259 -6.21 -2.50 13.12
C PHE A 259 -4.98 -2.94 12.33
N LYS A 260 -5.08 -3.02 11.00
CA LYS A 260 -3.96 -3.39 10.12
C LYS A 260 -2.76 -2.49 10.34
N THR A 261 -2.96 -1.17 10.45
CA THR A 261 -1.89 -0.22 10.72
C THR A 261 -1.20 -0.48 12.07
N SER A 262 -1.98 -0.78 13.12
CA SER A 262 -1.45 -1.05 14.45
C SER A 262 -0.69 -2.37 14.51
N TYR A 263 -1.25 -3.43 13.94
CA TYR A 263 -0.58 -4.73 13.86
C TYR A 263 0.70 -4.66 13.01
N CYS A 264 0.69 -3.91 11.91
CA CYS A 264 1.91 -3.68 11.14
C CYS A 264 2.98 -3.00 12.00
N ARG A 265 2.64 -2.00 12.80
CA ARG A 265 3.60 -1.35 13.72
C ARG A 265 4.13 -2.32 14.77
N GLN A 266 3.27 -3.11 15.40
CA GLN A 266 3.68 -4.12 16.40
C GLN A 266 4.56 -5.23 15.81
N LEU A 267 4.44 -5.49 14.51
CA LEU A 267 5.25 -6.43 13.75
C LEU A 267 6.50 -5.80 13.12
N ASN A 268 6.74 -4.49 13.34
CA ASN A 268 7.75 -3.69 12.65
C ASN A 268 7.69 -3.85 11.12
N LEU A 269 6.46 -3.87 10.60
CA LEU A 269 6.13 -3.91 9.20
C LEU A 269 5.74 -2.53 8.69
N THR A 270 5.97 -2.30 7.40
CA THR A 270 5.45 -1.10 6.73
C THR A 270 3.93 -1.13 6.71
N ASP A 271 3.29 0.02 6.89
CA ASP A 271 1.84 0.16 6.69
C ASP A 271 1.44 -0.15 5.23
N VAL A 272 2.30 0.27 4.31
CA VAL A 272 2.19 -0.03 2.88
C VAL A 272 2.66 -1.44 2.57
N ASP A 273 1.90 -2.15 1.73
CA ASP A 273 2.24 -3.47 1.21
C ASP A 273 3.32 -3.36 0.11
N PRO A 274 4.52 -3.91 0.33
CA PRO A 274 5.64 -3.77 -0.61
C PRO A 274 5.37 -4.46 -1.95
N LEU A 275 4.79 -5.67 -1.92
CA LEU A 275 4.54 -6.44 -3.14
C LEU A 275 3.51 -5.73 -4.02
N CYS A 276 2.41 -5.29 -3.41
CA CYS A 276 1.37 -4.55 -4.12
C CYS A 276 1.92 -3.24 -4.71
N THR A 277 2.74 -2.51 -3.95
CA THR A 277 3.34 -1.24 -4.41
C THR A 277 4.26 -1.46 -5.61
N VAL A 278 5.15 -2.45 -5.53
CA VAL A 278 6.09 -2.77 -6.62
C VAL A 278 5.33 -3.27 -7.84
N PHE A 279 4.34 -4.15 -7.66
CA PHE A 279 3.53 -4.68 -8.74
C PHE A 279 2.76 -3.59 -9.49
N ASN A 280 2.05 -2.72 -8.76
CA ASN A 280 1.29 -1.61 -9.34
C ASN A 280 2.19 -0.60 -10.04
N SER A 281 3.32 -0.24 -9.41
CA SER A 281 4.32 0.66 -10.03
C SER A 281 4.89 0.05 -11.30
N GLY A 282 5.20 -1.25 -11.27
CA GLY A 282 5.71 -2.02 -12.39
C GLY A 282 4.72 -2.06 -13.55
N CYS A 283 3.44 -2.31 -13.30
CA CYS A 283 2.40 -2.32 -14.34
C CYS A 283 2.28 -0.95 -15.05
N LYS A 284 2.34 0.15 -14.29
CA LYS A 284 2.34 1.52 -14.85
C LYS A 284 3.60 1.82 -15.66
N LEU A 285 4.76 1.40 -15.17
CA LEU A 285 6.04 1.61 -15.86
C LEU A 285 6.13 0.80 -17.16
N LEU A 286 5.82 -0.49 -17.09
CA LEU A 286 5.97 -1.44 -18.20
C LEU A 286 5.06 -1.10 -19.38
N SER A 287 3.81 -0.72 -19.10
CA SER A 287 2.87 -0.27 -20.13
C SER A 287 3.39 0.97 -20.87
N ARG A 288 3.89 1.97 -20.12
CA ARG A 288 4.44 3.20 -20.70
C ARG A 288 5.75 2.96 -21.45
N GLN A 289 6.63 2.13 -20.91
CA GLN A 289 7.86 1.70 -21.58
C GLN A 289 7.57 1.04 -22.91
N GLN A 290 6.61 0.11 -22.94
CA GLN A 290 6.27 -0.60 -24.16
C GLN A 290 5.71 0.34 -25.23
N ALA A 291 4.85 1.30 -24.85
CA ALA A 291 4.33 2.31 -25.76
C ALA A 291 5.47 3.15 -26.36
N LEU A 292 6.42 3.57 -25.52
CA LEU A 292 7.55 4.40 -25.96
C LEU A 292 8.55 3.61 -26.82
N GLN A 293 8.88 2.37 -26.47
CA GLN A 293 9.73 1.49 -27.27
C GLN A 293 9.14 1.26 -28.67
N ARG A 294 7.82 1.05 -28.77
CA ARG A 294 7.14 0.93 -30.08
C ARG A 294 7.25 2.24 -30.87
N ALA A 295 6.98 3.38 -30.24
CA ALA A 295 7.11 4.68 -30.88
C ALA A 295 8.54 4.94 -31.39
N ILE A 296 9.56 4.65 -30.58
CA ILE A 296 10.97 4.78 -30.95
C ILE A 296 11.34 3.82 -32.07
N SER A 297 10.88 2.57 -32.04
CA SER A 297 11.15 1.62 -33.13
C SER A 297 10.59 2.10 -34.47
N CYS A 298 9.40 2.73 -34.46
CA CYS A 298 8.80 3.37 -35.65
C CYS A 298 9.57 4.62 -36.10
N LEU A 299 10.15 5.36 -35.16
CA LEU A 299 10.92 6.58 -35.39
C LEU A 299 12.43 6.33 -35.51
N SER A 300 12.87 5.06 -35.48
CA SER A 300 14.29 4.67 -35.39
C SER A 300 15.15 5.20 -36.53
N LYS A 301 14.54 5.53 -37.68
CA LYS A 301 15.19 6.23 -38.81
C LYS A 301 15.60 7.67 -38.49
N TYR A 302 15.11 8.25 -37.40
CA TYR A 302 15.25 9.65 -37.01
C TYR A 302 15.78 9.84 -35.57
N SER A 303 16.02 8.77 -34.82
CA SER A 303 16.47 8.85 -33.42
C SER A 303 17.86 8.23 -33.22
N ASN A 304 18.86 9.04 -32.87
CA ASN A 304 20.19 8.60 -32.41
C ASN A 304 20.17 8.30 -30.90
N MET A 305 19.28 7.41 -30.44
CA MET A 305 19.27 6.99 -29.04
C MET A 305 20.20 5.78 -28.88
N ASP A 306 21.48 6.06 -28.67
CA ASP A 306 22.48 5.07 -28.29
C ASP A 306 22.53 4.96 -26.76
N GLY A 307 21.74 4.06 -26.19
CA GLY A 307 21.80 3.74 -24.77
C GLY A 307 20.83 2.66 -24.33
N ASP A 308 21.30 1.74 -23.49
CA ASP A 308 20.51 0.69 -22.84
C ASP A 308 19.49 1.23 -21.81
N THR A 309 19.35 2.56 -21.70
CA THR A 309 18.47 3.23 -20.73
C THR A 309 17.51 4.19 -21.42
N LEU A 310 16.23 4.08 -21.07
CA LEU A 310 15.16 4.91 -21.62
C LEU A 310 14.59 5.81 -20.53
N PRO A 311 14.74 7.15 -20.62
CA PRO A 311 14.16 8.05 -19.63
C PRO A 311 12.65 8.10 -19.81
N ILE A 312 11.91 7.51 -18.88
CA ILE A 312 10.45 7.50 -18.85
C ILE A 312 10.01 8.24 -17.59
N ALA A 313 9.34 9.38 -17.75
CA ALA A 313 8.60 9.97 -16.66
C ALA A 313 7.36 9.10 -16.39
N VAL A 314 7.14 8.66 -15.15
CA VAL A 314 5.92 7.94 -14.75
C VAL A 314 5.40 8.62 -13.50
N GLU A 315 4.11 8.96 -13.50
CA GLU A 315 3.43 9.39 -12.28
C GLU A 315 3.06 8.13 -11.50
N LEU A 316 3.81 7.87 -10.43
CA LEU A 316 3.54 6.76 -9.53
C LEU A 316 2.52 7.18 -8.48
N ASP A 317 1.93 6.19 -7.79
CA ASP A 317 1.05 6.48 -6.67
C ASP A 317 1.85 7.15 -5.52
N PRO A 318 1.25 8.06 -4.74
CA PRO A 318 1.93 8.74 -3.64
C PRO A 318 2.62 7.78 -2.65
N VAL A 319 2.05 6.59 -2.44
CA VAL A 319 2.60 5.54 -1.58
C VAL A 319 3.93 4.95 -2.09
N ALA A 320 4.18 5.07 -3.40
CA ALA A 320 5.39 4.62 -4.07
C ALA A 320 6.45 5.72 -4.20
N HIS A 321 6.14 6.97 -3.83
CA HIS A 321 7.10 8.09 -3.82
C HIS A 321 8.06 8.00 -2.61
N LYS A 322 8.78 6.88 -2.51
CA LYS A 322 9.86 6.70 -1.52
C LYS A 322 11.19 7.03 -2.20
N HIS A 323 11.60 8.28 -2.05
CA HIS A 323 12.81 8.81 -2.66
C HIS A 323 14.04 8.51 -1.80
N ASN A 324 14.53 7.27 -1.88
CA ASN A 324 15.80 6.89 -1.22
C ASN A 324 16.91 6.62 -2.25
N ILE A 325 16.58 6.67 -3.55
CA ILE A 325 17.47 6.30 -4.64
C ILE A 325 17.62 7.50 -5.57
N PHE A 326 18.85 8.01 -5.67
CA PHE A 326 19.20 9.05 -6.62
C PHE A 326 20.05 8.45 -7.75
N HIS A 327 19.62 8.63 -8.99
CA HIS A 327 20.42 8.28 -10.15
C HIS A 327 21.27 9.47 -10.58
N CYS A 328 22.58 9.30 -10.61
CA CYS A 328 23.46 10.34 -11.11
C CYS A 328 23.28 10.52 -12.62
N PRO A 329 22.95 11.73 -13.09
CA PRO A 329 22.75 11.97 -14.52
C PRO A 329 24.05 12.08 -15.32
N VAL A 330 25.17 12.35 -14.64
CA VAL A 330 26.49 12.50 -15.28
C VAL A 330 27.14 11.14 -15.46
N ILE A 331 27.21 10.36 -14.38
CA ILE A 331 27.85 9.03 -14.36
C ILE A 331 26.87 7.94 -14.80
N LYS A 332 25.56 8.21 -14.79
CA LYS A 332 24.48 7.27 -15.13
C LYS A 332 24.41 6.04 -14.20
N GLU A 333 24.86 6.20 -12.96
CA GLU A 333 24.85 5.18 -11.92
C GLU A 333 23.99 5.61 -10.72
N VAL A 334 23.46 4.64 -9.98
CA VAL A 334 22.75 4.86 -8.71
C VAL A 334 23.75 5.27 -7.63
N THR A 335 23.43 6.31 -6.85
CA THR A 335 24.27 6.71 -5.73
C THR A 335 24.24 5.69 -4.61
N THR A 336 25.40 5.42 -4.02
CA THR A 336 25.57 4.56 -2.84
C THR A 336 25.84 5.38 -1.58
N SER A 337 25.94 4.74 -0.43
CA SER A 337 26.31 5.40 0.84
C SER A 337 27.69 6.08 0.78
N SER A 338 28.63 5.55 -0.01
CA SER A 338 29.94 6.17 -0.26
C SER A 338 29.89 7.24 -1.36
N ASN A 339 29.09 7.01 -2.41
CA ASN A 339 28.94 7.91 -3.55
C ASN A 339 27.56 8.59 -3.53
N GLY A 340 27.29 9.34 -2.46
CA GLY A 340 25.98 9.98 -2.25
C GLY A 340 25.69 11.14 -3.21
N PRO A 341 24.43 11.60 -3.26
CA PRO A 341 24.05 12.78 -4.03
C PRO A 341 24.54 14.07 -3.37
N VAL A 342 25.08 14.96 -4.19
CA VAL A 342 25.60 16.27 -3.83
C VAL A 342 24.81 17.34 -4.57
N ARG A 343 24.24 18.29 -3.82
CA ARG A 343 23.53 19.45 -4.36
C ARG A 343 24.49 20.59 -4.64
N LEU A 344 24.44 21.08 -5.87
CA LEU A 344 25.13 22.28 -6.34
C LEU A 344 24.40 23.55 -5.86
N ILE A 345 25.06 24.70 -5.88
CA ILE A 345 24.44 25.97 -5.45
C ILE A 345 23.24 26.38 -6.30
N CYS A 346 23.18 25.90 -7.55
CA CYS A 346 22.04 26.13 -8.45
C CYS A 346 20.81 25.27 -8.12
N GLY A 347 20.91 24.36 -7.16
CA GLY A 347 19.82 23.45 -6.78
C GLY A 347 19.84 22.09 -7.49
N HIS A 348 20.56 21.94 -8.60
CA HIS A 348 20.75 20.63 -9.24
C HIS A 348 21.60 19.70 -8.38
N ALA A 349 21.35 18.40 -8.48
CA ALA A 349 22.13 17.37 -7.79
C ALA A 349 22.87 16.47 -8.79
N ILE A 350 24.05 15.99 -8.39
CA ILE A 350 24.88 14.99 -9.08
C ILE A 350 25.51 14.06 -8.02
N SER A 351 26.14 12.95 -8.39
CA SER A 351 26.83 12.12 -7.38
C SER A 351 28.14 12.75 -6.93
N ARG A 352 28.66 12.32 -5.78
CA ARG A 352 29.94 12.78 -5.24
C ARG A 352 31.09 12.50 -6.22
N ASP A 353 31.14 11.32 -6.81
CA ASP A 353 32.16 10.96 -7.79
C ASP A 353 32.08 11.88 -9.02
N ALA A 354 30.86 12.22 -9.49
CA ALA A 354 30.68 13.15 -10.59
C ALA A 354 31.15 14.56 -10.21
N PHE A 355 30.87 14.99 -8.98
CA PHE A 355 31.31 16.27 -8.45
C PHE A 355 32.84 16.37 -8.38
N GLU A 356 33.52 15.27 -8.06
CA GLU A 356 34.97 15.22 -7.98
C GLU A 356 35.65 15.06 -9.35
N SER A 357 35.02 14.35 -10.28
CA SER A 357 35.57 14.02 -11.61
C SER A 357 35.33 15.10 -12.66
N LEU A 358 34.35 15.98 -12.48
CA LEU A 358 34.00 16.99 -13.47
C LEU A 358 35.15 17.99 -13.66
N PRO A 359 35.63 18.19 -14.90
CA PRO A 359 36.76 19.05 -15.17
C PRO A 359 36.40 20.53 -14.92
N SER A 360 37.22 21.20 -14.14
CA SER A 360 37.14 22.65 -13.94
C SER A 360 38.47 23.30 -14.25
N SER A 361 38.41 24.49 -14.85
CA SER A 361 39.59 25.32 -15.11
C SER A 361 40.30 25.75 -13.81
N ASP A 362 39.56 25.74 -12.70
CA ASP A 362 40.04 26.00 -11.35
C ASP A 362 39.64 24.80 -10.47
N ARG A 363 40.62 24.13 -9.86
CA ARG A 363 40.41 22.91 -9.05
C ARG A 363 39.48 23.13 -7.85
N SER A 364 39.18 24.38 -7.50
CA SER A 364 38.26 24.75 -6.41
C SER A 364 36.79 24.86 -6.83
N LYS A 365 36.48 24.80 -8.13
CA LYS A 365 35.13 24.96 -8.70
C LYS A 365 34.69 23.74 -9.48
N VAL A 366 33.38 23.57 -9.65
CA VAL A 366 32.74 22.52 -10.46
C VAL A 366 31.63 23.16 -11.28
N LYS A 367 31.59 22.86 -12.59
CA LYS A 367 30.54 23.36 -13.50
C LYS A 367 29.30 22.49 -13.40
N CYS A 368 28.13 23.11 -13.31
CA CYS A 368 26.88 22.37 -13.38
C CYS A 368 26.67 21.83 -14.82
N PRO A 369 26.35 20.54 -15.00
CA PRO A 369 26.06 19.96 -16.32
C PRO A 369 24.73 20.45 -16.92
N TYR A 370 23.85 21.04 -16.10
CA TYR A 370 22.50 21.45 -16.47
C TYR A 370 22.31 22.94 -16.69
N CYS A 371 23.21 23.77 -16.16
CA CYS A 371 23.05 25.21 -16.20
C CYS A 371 24.42 25.90 -16.16
N PRO A 372 24.53 27.19 -16.55
CA PRO A 372 25.81 27.88 -16.66
C PRO A 372 26.43 28.26 -15.30
N MET A 373 25.86 27.80 -14.17
CA MET A 373 26.37 28.13 -12.84
C MET A 373 27.53 27.21 -12.42
N GLU A 374 28.49 27.80 -11.72
CA GLU A 374 29.63 27.10 -11.12
C GLU A 374 29.46 27.04 -9.60
N THR A 375 29.79 25.89 -9.02
CA THR A 375 29.75 25.67 -7.56
C THR A 375 31.17 25.53 -7.03
N TYR A 376 31.50 26.26 -5.96
CA TYR A 376 32.74 26.03 -5.24
C TYR A 376 32.64 24.75 -4.40
N LYS A 377 33.74 24.01 -4.24
CA LYS A 377 33.75 22.73 -3.49
C LYS A 377 33.21 22.86 -2.06
N ASN A 378 33.48 23.99 -1.39
CA ASN A 378 32.99 24.29 -0.04
C ASN A 378 31.53 24.77 0.05
N GLN A 379 30.86 25.02 -1.08
CA GLN A 379 29.46 25.48 -1.13
C GLN A 379 28.50 24.36 -1.55
N SER A 380 29.04 23.20 -1.92
CA SER A 380 28.23 22.01 -2.18
C SER A 380 27.67 21.45 -0.87
N LEU A 381 26.47 20.89 -0.94
CA LEU A 381 25.80 20.29 0.20
C LEU A 381 25.47 18.84 -0.11
N ASP A 382 25.83 17.95 0.80
CA ASP A 382 25.46 16.54 0.71
C ASP A 382 23.95 16.40 0.95
N LEU A 383 23.27 15.69 0.05
CA LEU A 383 21.88 15.31 0.23
C LEU A 383 21.84 13.97 0.95
N ILE A 384 21.24 13.97 2.14
CA ILE A 384 20.98 12.77 2.93
C ILE A 384 19.47 12.55 2.86
N PHE A 385 19.06 11.41 2.30
CA PHE A 385 17.67 10.97 2.20
C PHE A 385 17.27 10.14 3.42
#